data_AF-A0A523SUD4-F1
#
_entry.id   AF-A0A523SUD4-F1
#
_cell.length_a   1.000
_cell.length_b   1.000
_cell.length_c   1.000
_cell.angle_alpha   90.00
_cell.angle_beta   90.00
_cell.angle_gamma   90.00
#
_symmetry.space_group_name_H-M   'P 1'
#
loop_
_entity.id
_entity.type
_entity.pdbx_description
1 polymer ?
#
loop_
_entity_poly.entity_id
_entity_poly.type
_entity_poly.pdbx_seq_one_letter_code
_entity_poly.pdbx_strand_id
1 'polypeptide(L)'
;MIKRITIISVMILGFVFLSGCELLGDTEDPTVSITQPADNAVVSGTVEIKATADDNEGVTKVEFYVDGDLKGTDNSAADSEYSYSWDASGEDPGSTHTIQAKAYDEAENVGESSVITVTIAEGAGPGMEHCGTISEDETWYAKDNPHIVTCGVKVEATLTLEPGVIVKFNVDKGLRVGYSNPGALVADGTADAVITFTSNVSPPSPGDWDGIAFGDENIDP
;
A
#
# COMPACT_ATOMS: atom_id res chain seq x y z
N MET A 1 -52.99 -36.24 71.37
CA MET A 1 -53.06 -35.68 70.00
C MET A 1 -51.70 -35.08 69.67
N ILE A 2 -51.03 -35.53 68.59
CA ILE A 2 -50.33 -34.75 67.53
C ILE A 2 -49.44 -33.58 68.05
N LYS A 3 -48.10 -33.44 67.87
CA LYS A 3 -47.09 -33.74 66.81
C LYS A 3 -45.67 -33.61 67.45
N ARG A 4 -44.69 -34.51 67.24
CA ARG A 4 -43.53 -34.44 66.28
C ARG A 4 -42.91 -33.02 66.11
N ILE A 5 -41.60 -32.80 66.28
CA ILE A 5 -40.57 -32.96 65.24
C ILE A 5 -39.12 -32.93 65.81
N THR A 6 -38.27 -33.78 65.22
CA THR A 6 -36.82 -34.04 65.37
C THR A 6 -35.94 -33.05 64.56
N ILE A 7 -34.62 -32.99 64.82
CA ILE A 7 -33.45 -32.95 63.87
C ILE A 7 -32.27 -32.18 64.51
N ILE A 8 -31.19 -32.83 64.99
CA ILE A 8 -29.96 -33.36 64.35
C ILE A 8 -28.80 -32.35 64.30
N SER A 9 -27.74 -32.71 65.03
CA SER A 9 -26.28 -32.61 64.77
C SER A 9 -25.76 -31.61 63.74
N VAL A 10 -24.76 -30.81 64.15
CA VAL A 10 -23.70 -30.36 63.23
C VAL A 10 -22.34 -30.60 63.90
N MET A 11 -21.62 -31.59 63.36
CA MET A 11 -20.17 -31.76 63.48
C MET A 11 -19.47 -30.57 62.83
N ILE A 12 -18.49 -29.99 63.52
CA ILE A 12 -17.51 -29.09 62.91
C ILE A 12 -16.61 -29.97 62.02
N LEU A 13 -16.89 -29.95 60.73
CA LEU A 13 -16.10 -30.59 59.70
C LEU A 13 -14.91 -29.68 59.35
N GLY A 14 -13.75 -30.31 59.21
CA GLY A 14 -12.46 -29.65 59.00
C GLY A 14 -12.46 -28.61 57.88
N PHE A 15 -11.64 -27.59 58.10
CA PHE A 15 -11.27 -26.59 57.12
C PHE A 15 -10.57 -27.31 55.96
N VAL A 16 -11.33 -27.63 54.92
CA VAL A 16 -10.80 -28.02 53.62
C VAL A 16 -10.08 -26.77 53.11
N PHE A 17 -8.75 -26.82 53.01
CA PHE A 17 -8.03 -25.93 52.09
C PHE A 17 -8.55 -26.29 50.70
N LEU A 18 -9.55 -25.55 50.26
CA LEU A 18 -9.90 -25.46 48.85
C LEU A 18 -8.62 -24.92 48.20
N SER A 19 -7.88 -25.76 47.46
CA SER A 19 -7.00 -25.25 46.43
C SER A 19 -7.90 -24.44 45.51
N GLY A 20 -8.01 -23.15 45.80
CA GLY A 20 -8.44 -22.18 44.81
C GLY A 20 -7.54 -22.41 43.63
N CYS A 21 -8.13 -22.88 42.54
CA CYS A 21 -7.51 -22.84 41.24
C CYS A 21 -7.04 -21.38 41.07
N GLU A 22 -5.72 -21.15 41.05
CA GLU A 22 -5.18 -19.85 40.66
C GLU A 22 -5.46 -19.69 39.16
N LEU A 23 -6.72 -19.40 38.83
CA LEU A 23 -7.15 -18.82 37.55
C LEU A 23 -6.91 -17.32 37.64
N LEU A 24 -5.64 -16.93 37.76
CA LEU A 24 -5.25 -15.59 37.35
C LEU A 24 -5.32 -15.65 35.81
N GLY A 25 -6.25 -14.90 35.21
CA GLY A 25 -6.35 -14.82 33.75
C GLY A 25 -5.02 -14.33 33.17
N ASP A 26 -4.78 -14.64 31.89
CA ASP A 26 -3.58 -14.19 31.22
C ASP A 26 -3.51 -12.66 31.20
N THR A 27 -2.31 -12.13 31.45
CA THR A 27 -2.03 -10.68 31.50
C THR A 27 -0.76 -10.31 30.75
N GLU A 28 -0.10 -11.27 30.10
CA GLU A 28 1.08 -11.00 29.31
C GLU A 28 0.63 -10.54 27.91
N ASP A 29 1.20 -9.44 27.43
CA ASP A 29 0.87 -8.93 26.09
C ASP A 29 1.60 -9.76 25.04
N PRO A 30 0.96 -10.07 23.90
CA PRO A 30 1.64 -10.73 22.80
C PRO A 30 2.75 -9.86 22.23
N THR A 31 3.77 -10.48 21.64
CA THR A 31 4.78 -9.77 20.84
C THR A 31 4.40 -9.81 19.37
N VAL A 32 4.69 -8.75 18.61
CA VAL A 32 4.48 -8.72 17.16
C VAL A 32 5.52 -7.86 16.45
N SER A 33 5.99 -8.31 15.30
CA SER A 33 6.93 -7.56 14.46
C SER A 33 6.64 -7.75 12.98
N ILE A 34 6.66 -6.64 12.23
CA ILE A 34 6.52 -6.67 10.77
C ILE A 34 7.87 -7.15 10.18
N THR A 35 7.81 -8.19 9.36
CA THR A 35 8.96 -8.80 8.68
C THR A 35 9.04 -8.41 7.21
N GLN A 36 7.92 -8.01 6.61
CA GLN A 36 7.84 -7.47 5.25
C GLN A 36 6.66 -6.50 5.15
N PRO A 37 6.76 -5.39 4.39
CA PRO A 37 7.98 -4.86 3.78
C PRO A 37 9.01 -4.41 4.82
N ALA A 38 10.26 -4.19 4.39
CA ALA A 38 11.28 -3.59 5.25
C ALA A 38 10.98 -2.09 5.48
N ASP A 39 11.45 -1.53 6.59
CA ASP A 39 11.35 -0.09 6.83
C ASP A 39 12.06 0.71 5.72
N ASN A 40 11.41 1.76 5.25
CA ASN A 40 11.78 2.59 4.10
C ASN A 40 11.80 1.87 2.75
N ALA A 41 11.11 0.73 2.62
CA ALA A 41 10.98 0.06 1.32
C ALA A 41 10.20 0.92 0.31
N VAL A 42 10.62 0.82 -0.96
CA VAL A 42 9.86 1.35 -2.10
C VAL A 42 8.97 0.21 -2.64
N VAL A 43 7.66 0.43 -2.70
CA VAL A 43 6.65 -0.59 -3.01
C VAL A 43 5.71 -0.13 -4.13
N SER A 44 5.04 -1.07 -4.81
CA SER A 44 4.12 -0.75 -5.91
C SER A 44 3.08 -1.85 -6.10
N GLY A 45 1.90 -1.51 -6.61
CA GLY A 45 0.84 -2.48 -6.87
C GLY A 45 0.41 -3.19 -5.59
N THR A 46 0.33 -4.52 -5.60
CA THR A 46 -0.02 -5.30 -4.42
C THR A 46 1.18 -5.53 -3.51
N VAL A 47 1.10 -5.05 -2.27
CA VAL A 47 2.12 -5.17 -1.23
C VAL A 47 1.70 -6.24 -0.23
N GLU A 48 2.50 -7.30 -0.12
CA GLU A 48 2.33 -8.32 0.92
C GLU A 48 3.00 -7.86 2.22
N ILE A 49 2.17 -7.57 3.22
CA ILE A 49 2.59 -7.24 4.58
C ILE A 49 2.62 -8.54 5.38
N LYS A 50 3.77 -8.85 5.99
CA LYS A 50 3.98 -10.02 6.83
C LYS A 50 4.39 -9.60 8.23
N ALA A 51 3.86 -10.30 9.23
CA ALA A 51 4.24 -10.11 10.62
C ALA A 51 4.41 -11.46 11.31
N THR A 52 5.35 -11.53 12.25
CA THR A 52 5.45 -12.66 13.18
C THR A 52 4.93 -12.22 14.54
N ALA A 53 4.10 -13.04 15.18
CA ALA A 53 3.59 -12.79 16.53
C ALA A 53 3.70 -14.02 17.42
N ASP A 54 3.95 -13.81 18.71
CA ASP A 54 4.17 -14.87 19.70
C ASP A 54 3.66 -14.43 21.07
N ASP A 55 3.14 -15.38 21.84
CA ASP A 55 2.53 -15.18 23.15
C ASP A 55 2.60 -16.49 23.97
N ASN A 56 2.56 -16.41 25.31
CA ASN A 56 2.63 -17.58 26.19
C ASN A 56 1.40 -18.50 26.13
N GLU A 57 0.20 -17.98 25.88
CA GLU A 57 -1.03 -18.78 25.68
C GLU A 57 -1.52 -18.74 24.22
N GLY A 58 -0.90 -17.91 23.39
CA GLY A 58 -1.02 -17.92 21.94
C GLY A 58 -1.80 -16.76 21.37
N VAL A 59 -1.51 -16.42 20.12
CA VAL A 59 -2.10 -15.26 19.43
C VAL A 59 -3.33 -15.68 18.63
N THR A 60 -4.48 -15.06 18.92
CA THR A 60 -5.77 -15.33 18.28
C THR A 60 -5.95 -14.59 16.95
N LYS A 61 -5.38 -13.38 16.84
CA LYS A 61 -5.42 -12.58 15.61
C LYS A 61 -4.31 -11.54 15.53
N VAL A 62 -3.97 -11.16 14.30
CA VAL A 62 -3.16 -9.98 13.99
C VAL A 62 -3.94 -9.03 13.09
N GLU A 63 -4.03 -7.77 13.49
CA GLU A 63 -4.60 -6.68 12.73
C GLU A 63 -3.51 -5.87 12.04
N PHE A 64 -3.72 -5.52 10.77
CA PHE A 64 -2.80 -4.75 9.94
C PHE A 64 -3.37 -3.37 9.64
N TYR A 65 -2.58 -2.35 9.92
CA TYR A 65 -2.95 -0.94 9.78
C TYR A 65 -2.06 -0.26 8.75
N VAL A 66 -2.67 0.58 7.91
CA VAL A 66 -1.96 1.51 7.01
C VAL A 66 -2.46 2.91 7.30
N ASP A 67 -1.57 3.84 7.62
CA ASP A 67 -1.87 5.22 8.04
C ASP A 67 -2.82 5.33 9.24
N GLY A 68 -2.75 4.33 10.13
CA GLY A 68 -3.61 4.23 11.30
C GLY A 68 -5.00 3.65 11.02
N ASP A 69 -5.35 3.39 9.76
CA ASP A 69 -6.60 2.73 9.39
C ASP A 69 -6.43 1.21 9.38
N LEU A 70 -7.34 0.48 10.01
CA LEU A 70 -7.40 -0.98 9.95
C LEU A 70 -7.72 -1.43 8.52
N LYS A 71 -6.79 -2.15 7.88
CA LYS A 71 -6.96 -2.66 6.51
C LYS A 71 -7.35 -4.13 6.48
N GLY A 72 -6.90 -4.92 7.45
CA GLY A 72 -7.21 -6.33 7.50
C GLY A 72 -6.88 -7.00 8.82
N THR A 73 -7.37 -8.22 8.97
CA THR A 73 -7.13 -9.07 10.13
C THR A 73 -6.81 -10.47 9.63
N ASP A 74 -5.79 -11.09 10.19
CA ASP A 74 -5.45 -12.48 9.98
C ASP A 74 -5.57 -13.26 11.29
N ASN A 75 -6.38 -14.32 11.27
CA ASN A 75 -6.63 -15.21 12.41
C ASN A 75 -5.98 -16.59 12.19
N SER A 76 -5.18 -16.75 11.13
CA SER A 76 -4.59 -18.03 10.72
C SER A 76 -3.08 -17.96 10.85
N ALA A 77 -2.56 -18.35 12.02
CA ALA A 77 -1.13 -18.45 12.24
C ALA A 77 -0.55 -19.64 11.46
N ALA A 78 0.13 -19.38 10.34
CA ALA A 78 0.96 -20.38 9.68
C ALA A 78 2.38 -20.24 10.22
N ASP A 79 2.82 -21.15 11.10
CA ASP A 79 4.13 -21.08 11.76
C ASP A 79 4.40 -19.72 12.45
N SER A 80 3.39 -19.19 13.14
CA SER A 80 3.41 -17.86 13.80
C SER A 80 3.63 -16.68 12.85
N GLU A 81 3.49 -16.88 11.54
CA GLU A 81 3.45 -15.84 10.51
C GLU A 81 1.99 -15.50 10.15
N TYR A 82 1.75 -14.20 10.03
CA TYR A 82 0.47 -13.58 9.67
C TYR A 82 0.69 -12.68 8.47
N SER A 83 -0.32 -12.54 7.63
CA SER A 83 -0.17 -11.76 6.39
C SER A 83 -1.42 -10.98 6.00
N TYR A 84 -1.17 -9.86 5.32
CA TYR A 84 -2.20 -9.08 4.66
C TYR A 84 -1.71 -8.56 3.31
N SER A 85 -2.56 -8.67 2.29
CA SER A 85 -2.28 -8.18 0.95
C SER A 85 -2.92 -6.82 0.76
N TRP A 86 -2.13 -5.75 0.84
CA TRP A 86 -2.57 -4.38 0.59
C TRP A 86 -2.46 -4.03 -0.89
N ASP A 87 -3.56 -3.62 -1.52
CA ASP A 87 -3.53 -3.04 -2.87
C ASP A 87 -3.19 -1.55 -2.79
N ALA A 88 -1.94 -1.21 -3.12
CA ALA A 88 -1.42 0.15 -3.12
C ALA A 88 -1.48 0.80 -4.52
N SER A 89 -2.17 0.19 -5.49
CA SER A 89 -2.27 0.73 -6.86
C SER A 89 -3.05 2.04 -6.95
N GLY A 90 -3.88 2.35 -5.95
CA GLY A 90 -4.64 3.59 -5.86
C GLY A 90 -3.94 4.72 -5.11
N GLU A 91 -2.75 4.47 -4.56
CA GLU A 91 -2.00 5.47 -3.82
C GLU A 91 -1.18 6.36 -4.76
N ASP A 92 -0.98 7.62 -4.34
CA ASP A 92 -0.23 8.59 -5.13
C ASP A 92 1.26 8.18 -5.25
N PRO A 93 1.86 8.15 -6.44
CA PRO A 93 3.30 7.90 -6.58
C PRO A 93 4.14 8.86 -5.74
N GLY A 94 5.20 8.34 -5.13
CA GLY A 94 6.09 9.11 -4.25
C GLY A 94 5.50 9.44 -2.87
N SER A 95 4.23 9.11 -2.60
CA SER A 95 3.66 9.23 -1.26
C SER A 95 4.33 8.27 -0.29
N THR A 96 4.34 8.65 0.99
CA THR A 96 4.79 7.79 2.09
C THR A 96 3.58 7.31 2.89
N HIS A 97 3.58 6.01 3.24
CA HIS A 97 2.56 5.40 4.08
C HIS A 97 3.20 4.72 5.28
N THR A 98 2.52 4.75 6.41
CA THR A 98 2.95 4.09 7.64
C THR A 98 2.23 2.75 7.81
N ILE A 99 2.94 1.72 8.26
CA ILE A 99 2.37 0.39 8.51
C ILE A 99 2.63 -0.03 9.96
N GLN A 100 1.59 -0.54 10.62
CA GLN A 100 1.65 -1.10 11.98
C GLN A 100 0.85 -2.41 12.05
N ALA A 101 1.29 -3.36 12.87
CA ALA A 101 0.53 -4.55 13.21
C ALA A 101 0.19 -4.56 14.72
N LYS A 102 -0.98 -5.12 15.07
CA LYS A 102 -1.39 -5.39 16.45
C LYS A 102 -1.77 -6.85 16.62
N ALA A 103 -1.17 -7.53 17.58
CA ALA A 103 -1.50 -8.91 17.93
C ALA A 103 -2.41 -8.94 19.17
N TYR A 104 -3.31 -9.90 19.20
CA TYR A 104 -4.24 -10.13 20.31
C TYR A 104 -4.18 -11.61 20.71
N ASP A 105 -4.21 -11.87 22.02
CA ASP A 105 -4.30 -13.23 22.58
C ASP A 105 -5.77 -13.63 22.85
N GLU A 106 -6.00 -14.70 23.62
CA GLU A 106 -7.34 -15.15 24.03
C GLU A 106 -7.91 -14.33 25.21
N ALA A 107 -7.06 -13.68 26.00
CA ALA A 107 -7.44 -12.82 27.11
C ALA A 107 -7.71 -11.36 26.72
N GLU A 108 -7.58 -11.04 25.42
CA GLU A 108 -7.67 -9.71 24.82
C GLU A 108 -6.52 -8.76 25.23
N ASN A 109 -5.38 -9.29 25.66
CA ASN A 109 -4.14 -8.52 25.79
C ASN A 109 -3.63 -8.13 24.39
N VAL A 110 -2.89 -7.01 24.30
CA VAL A 110 -2.58 -6.39 23.00
C VAL A 110 -1.13 -5.98 22.89
N GLY A 111 -0.46 -6.55 21.90
CA GLY A 111 0.89 -6.19 21.47
C GLY A 111 0.87 -5.33 20.22
N GLU A 112 1.74 -4.32 20.16
CA GLU A 112 1.91 -3.48 18.96
C GLU A 112 3.31 -3.62 18.37
N SER A 113 3.40 -3.63 17.04
CA SER A 113 4.69 -3.57 16.35
C SER A 113 5.27 -2.16 16.38
N SER A 114 6.55 -2.04 16.04
CA SER A 114 7.09 -0.77 15.55
C SER A 114 6.33 -0.33 14.29
N VAL A 115 6.22 0.98 14.09
CA VAL A 115 5.69 1.56 12.85
C VAL A 115 6.82 1.61 11.83
N ILE A 116 6.58 1.05 10.64
CA ILE A 116 7.50 1.19 9.49
C ILE A 116 6.92 2.20 8.50
N THR A 117 7.78 2.82 7.71
CA THR A 117 7.36 3.70 6.60
C THR A 117 7.70 3.04 5.26
N VAL A 118 6.79 3.12 4.30
CA VAL A 118 7.05 2.71 2.90
C VAL A 118 6.77 3.88 1.97
N THR A 119 7.42 3.87 0.80
CA THR A 119 7.18 4.87 -0.26
C THR A 119 6.59 4.18 -1.49
N ILE A 120 5.54 4.76 -2.05
CA ILE A 120 4.98 4.27 -3.31
C ILE A 120 5.94 4.60 -4.44
N ALA A 121 6.31 3.60 -5.23
CA ALA A 121 7.25 3.79 -6.32
C ALA A 121 6.73 4.84 -7.32
N GLU A 122 7.63 5.66 -7.81
CA GLU A 122 7.34 6.58 -8.90
C GLU A 122 6.78 5.81 -10.11
N GLY A 123 5.60 6.22 -10.59
CA GLY A 123 4.90 5.55 -11.68
C GLY A 123 4.17 4.25 -11.30
N ALA A 124 3.77 4.08 -10.02
CA ALA A 124 2.97 2.94 -9.53
C ALA A 124 1.46 3.18 -9.40
N GLY A 125 0.96 4.39 -9.66
CA GLY A 125 -0.49 4.66 -9.77
C GLY A 125 -1.13 3.96 -10.98
N PRO A 126 -2.47 4.03 -11.17
CA PRO A 126 -3.14 3.40 -12.33
C PRO A 126 -2.68 3.99 -13.67
N GLY A 127 -1.99 5.14 -13.61
CA GLY A 127 -1.49 5.92 -14.72
C GLY A 127 -2.58 6.78 -15.34
N MET A 128 -2.22 8.02 -15.69
CA MET A 128 -3.11 8.93 -16.40
C MET A 128 -3.05 8.62 -17.90
N GLU A 129 -4.14 8.12 -18.47
CA GLU A 129 -4.19 7.76 -19.89
C GLU A 129 -4.36 8.99 -20.79
N HIS A 130 -3.62 9.00 -21.91
CA HIS A 130 -3.61 10.04 -22.92
C HIS A 130 -3.89 9.46 -24.30
N CYS A 131 -4.84 10.07 -25.01
CA CYS A 131 -5.21 9.71 -26.37
C CYS A 131 -5.86 10.89 -27.09
N GLY A 132 -5.56 11.07 -28.38
CA GLY A 132 -6.23 12.04 -29.24
C GLY A 132 -5.39 13.29 -29.52
N THR A 133 -6.01 14.47 -29.43
CA THR A 133 -5.37 15.75 -29.74
C THR A 133 -5.40 16.66 -28.51
N ILE A 134 -4.25 17.21 -28.16
CA ILE A 134 -4.10 18.32 -27.22
C ILE A 134 -4.24 19.61 -28.04
N SER A 135 -5.41 20.25 -27.94
CA SER A 135 -5.78 21.45 -28.72
C SER A 135 -5.78 22.74 -27.90
N GLU A 136 -5.51 22.64 -26.60
CA GLU A 136 -5.33 23.74 -25.67
C GLU A 136 -4.10 23.42 -24.81
N ASP A 137 -3.48 24.43 -24.21
CA ASP A 137 -2.29 24.20 -23.38
C ASP A 137 -2.61 23.25 -22.23
N GLU A 138 -1.76 22.25 -22.05
CA GLU A 138 -1.93 21.19 -21.07
C GLU A 138 -0.63 20.99 -20.28
N THR A 139 -0.75 20.64 -19.00
CA THR A 139 0.40 20.29 -18.15
C THR A 139 0.22 18.89 -17.61
N TRP A 140 1.22 18.04 -17.81
CA TRP A 140 1.34 16.73 -17.19
C TRP A 140 2.20 16.88 -15.93
N TYR A 141 1.66 16.40 -14.80
CA TYR A 141 2.24 16.60 -13.47
C TYR A 141 2.88 15.29 -12.98
N ALA A 142 4.02 15.37 -12.30
CA ALA A 142 4.70 14.17 -11.80
C ALA A 142 3.84 13.36 -10.79
N LYS A 143 2.97 14.03 -10.02
CA LYS A 143 2.02 13.36 -9.12
C LYS A 143 1.04 12.41 -9.84
N ASP A 144 0.82 12.59 -11.14
CA ASP A 144 -0.11 11.78 -11.94
C ASP A 144 0.63 10.66 -12.69
N ASN A 145 1.91 10.41 -12.33
CA ASN A 145 2.74 9.38 -12.94
C ASN A 145 2.16 7.96 -12.76
N PRO A 146 2.31 7.08 -13.77
CA PRO A 146 2.85 7.35 -15.09
C PRO A 146 1.78 7.96 -16.02
N HIS A 147 2.16 8.89 -16.89
CA HIS A 147 1.32 9.31 -18.01
C HIS A 147 1.39 8.27 -19.13
N ILE A 148 0.29 7.59 -19.45
CA ILE A 148 0.25 6.48 -20.41
C ILE A 148 -0.35 6.94 -21.73
N VAL A 149 0.46 6.99 -22.79
CA VAL A 149 0.00 7.26 -24.15
C VAL A 149 -0.61 5.99 -24.74
N THR A 150 -1.94 5.88 -24.64
CA THR A 150 -2.71 4.67 -25.02
C THR A 150 -3.06 4.64 -26.50
N CYS A 151 -3.24 5.81 -27.10
CA CYS A 151 -3.29 5.99 -28.55
C CYS A 151 -2.31 7.11 -28.97
N GLY A 152 -2.00 7.27 -30.26
CA GLY A 152 -1.08 8.34 -30.68
C GLY A 152 -1.63 9.70 -30.30
N VAL A 153 -0.81 10.55 -29.67
CA VAL A 153 -1.22 11.89 -29.22
C VAL A 153 -0.66 12.94 -30.18
N LYS A 154 -1.53 13.83 -30.64
CA LYS A 154 -1.16 15.02 -31.40
C LYS A 154 -1.10 16.22 -30.48
N VAL A 155 0.00 16.95 -30.49
CA VAL A 155 0.17 18.19 -29.74
C VAL A 155 0.02 19.35 -30.71
N GLU A 156 -1.14 20.01 -30.64
CA GLU A 156 -1.59 21.14 -31.48
C GLU A 156 -1.80 22.41 -30.62
N ALA A 157 -1.14 22.45 -29.46
CA ALA A 157 -1.00 23.55 -28.50
C ALA A 157 0.32 23.34 -27.73
N THR A 158 0.47 23.88 -26.51
CA THR A 158 1.65 23.62 -25.67
C THR A 158 1.40 22.47 -24.71
N LEU A 159 2.16 21.38 -24.84
CA LEU A 159 2.24 20.34 -23.81
C LEU A 159 3.45 20.64 -22.90
N THR A 160 3.19 20.88 -21.61
CA THR A 160 4.22 21.06 -20.59
C THR A 160 4.33 19.82 -19.73
N LEU A 161 5.55 19.31 -19.55
CA LEU A 161 5.86 18.22 -18.62
C LEU A 161 6.61 18.78 -17.43
N GLU A 162 6.07 18.61 -16.22
CA GLU A 162 6.79 18.96 -15.00
C GLU A 162 8.06 18.09 -14.80
N PRO A 163 9.07 18.58 -14.06
CA PRO A 163 10.21 17.76 -13.66
C PRO A 163 9.77 16.44 -12.99
N GLY A 164 10.36 15.32 -13.42
CA GLY A 164 10.06 13.99 -12.88
C GLY A 164 8.88 13.27 -13.54
N VAL A 165 8.19 13.87 -14.53
CA VAL A 165 7.14 13.17 -15.27
C VAL A 165 7.67 11.91 -15.97
N ILE A 166 6.95 10.81 -15.82
CA ILE A 166 7.19 9.52 -16.49
C ILE A 166 6.10 9.34 -17.54
N VAL A 167 6.47 9.40 -18.82
CA VAL A 167 5.59 9.12 -19.95
C VAL A 167 5.86 7.70 -20.46
N LYS A 168 4.84 6.84 -20.41
CA LYS A 168 4.88 5.47 -20.94
C LYS A 168 4.07 5.38 -22.23
N PHE A 169 4.60 4.70 -23.24
CA PHE A 169 3.93 4.53 -24.53
C PHE A 169 3.47 3.09 -24.74
N ASN A 170 2.20 2.89 -25.09
CA ASN A 170 1.73 1.60 -25.61
C ASN A 170 2.41 1.26 -26.95
N VAL A 171 2.35 -0.02 -27.33
CA VAL A 171 3.02 -0.50 -28.55
C VAL A 171 2.64 0.30 -29.78
N ASP A 172 3.65 0.74 -30.56
CA ASP A 172 3.50 1.58 -31.76
C ASP A 172 2.77 2.91 -31.50
N LYS A 173 2.97 3.52 -30.31
CA LYS A 173 2.41 4.84 -29.97
C LYS A 173 3.52 5.84 -29.71
N GLY A 174 3.16 7.11 -29.88
CA GLY A 174 4.11 8.22 -29.82
C GLY A 174 3.41 9.56 -29.75
N LEU A 175 4.22 10.61 -29.60
CA LEU A 175 3.76 12.00 -29.67
C LEU A 175 4.07 12.58 -31.04
N ARG A 176 3.13 13.35 -31.59
CA ARG A 176 3.32 14.15 -32.81
C ARG A 176 3.08 15.62 -32.49
N VAL A 177 4.15 16.40 -32.44
CA VAL A 177 4.12 17.81 -32.06
C VAL A 177 4.16 18.68 -33.31
N GLY A 178 3.18 19.58 -33.49
CA GLY A 178 3.24 20.59 -34.56
C GLY A 178 3.17 20.04 -36.00
N TYR A 179 2.24 19.11 -36.29
CA TYR A 179 2.11 18.51 -37.64
C TYR A 179 1.05 19.19 -38.52
N SER A 180 -0.16 19.37 -37.99
CA SER A 180 -1.29 19.95 -38.74
C SER A 180 -1.59 21.38 -38.32
N ASN A 181 -1.31 21.67 -37.05
CA ASN A 181 -1.51 22.95 -36.39
C ASN A 181 -0.26 23.21 -35.53
N PRO A 182 0.01 24.47 -35.17
CA PRO A 182 1.14 24.79 -34.31
C PRO A 182 1.11 24.03 -33.00
N GLY A 183 2.25 23.54 -32.55
CA GLY A 183 2.36 22.82 -31.27
C GLY A 183 3.75 22.91 -30.69
N ALA A 184 3.86 22.76 -29.37
CA ALA A 184 5.12 22.82 -28.63
C ALA A 184 5.15 21.75 -27.54
N LEU A 185 6.35 21.23 -27.25
CA LEU A 185 6.61 20.36 -26.11
C LEU A 185 7.64 21.04 -25.20
N VAL A 186 7.22 21.40 -23.99
CA VAL A 186 8.10 21.88 -22.92
C VAL A 186 8.42 20.71 -22.00
N ALA A 187 9.69 20.29 -21.96
CA ALA A 187 10.13 19.12 -21.18
C ALA A 187 11.43 19.44 -20.40
N ASP A 188 11.37 20.47 -19.56
CA ASP A 188 12.49 20.97 -18.77
C ASP A 188 12.63 20.20 -17.45
N GLY A 189 13.22 19.02 -17.51
CA GLY A 189 13.55 18.23 -16.31
C GLY A 189 14.68 18.86 -15.47
N THR A 190 14.89 18.33 -14.26
CA THR A 190 16.04 18.69 -13.41
C THR A 190 16.96 17.50 -13.21
N ALA A 191 18.16 17.72 -12.66
CA ALA A 191 19.09 16.63 -12.33
C ALA A 191 18.51 15.65 -11.30
N ASP A 192 17.70 16.16 -10.37
CA ASP A 192 17.08 15.37 -9.31
C ASP A 192 15.68 14.83 -9.70
N ALA A 193 15.08 15.38 -10.75
CA ALA A 193 13.76 14.98 -11.27
C ALA A 193 13.78 14.96 -12.81
N VAL A 194 14.35 13.87 -13.35
CA VAL A 194 14.50 13.65 -14.79
C VAL A 194 13.16 13.22 -15.39
N ILE A 195 12.74 13.89 -16.46
CA ILE A 195 11.59 13.45 -17.26
C ILE A 195 11.97 12.18 -18.02
N THR A 196 11.16 11.14 -17.89
CA THR A 196 11.42 9.82 -18.46
C THR A 196 10.39 9.46 -19.52
N PHE A 197 10.83 9.20 -20.76
CA PHE A 197 9.99 8.62 -21.81
C PHE A 197 10.37 7.16 -22.01
N THR A 198 9.42 6.23 -21.93
CA THR A 198 9.71 4.79 -22.02
C THR A 198 8.52 3.97 -22.55
N SER A 199 8.76 2.69 -22.84
CA SER A 199 7.71 1.74 -23.21
C SER A 199 6.80 1.43 -22.01
N ASN A 200 5.51 1.23 -22.26
CA ASN A 200 4.57 0.69 -21.27
C ASN A 200 4.67 -0.84 -21.13
N VAL A 201 5.53 -1.50 -21.91
CA VAL A 201 5.85 -2.93 -21.78
C VAL A 201 6.95 -3.11 -20.72
N SER A 202 6.84 -4.17 -19.91
CA SER A 202 7.86 -4.53 -18.91
C SER A 202 8.45 -5.92 -19.22
N PRO A 203 9.77 -6.04 -19.44
CA PRO A 203 10.76 -4.97 -19.55
C PRO A 203 10.67 -4.21 -20.90
N PRO A 204 11.08 -2.93 -20.96
CA PRO A 204 11.04 -2.14 -22.19
C PRO A 204 12.06 -2.65 -23.21
N SER A 205 11.68 -2.68 -24.48
CA SER A 205 12.54 -3.12 -25.60
C SER A 205 12.65 -2.04 -26.71
N PRO A 206 13.77 -1.98 -27.43
CA PRO A 206 13.90 -1.10 -28.59
C PRO A 206 12.82 -1.38 -29.64
N GLY A 207 12.14 -0.33 -30.10
CA GLY A 207 11.07 -0.42 -31.10
C GLY A 207 9.67 -0.63 -30.53
N ASP A 208 9.51 -0.71 -29.21
CA ASP A 208 8.17 -0.82 -28.60
C ASP A 208 7.28 0.39 -28.89
N TRP A 209 7.83 1.58 -29.14
CA TRP A 209 7.06 2.80 -29.30
C TRP A 209 7.60 3.65 -30.45
N ASP A 210 6.74 4.46 -31.06
CA ASP A 210 7.01 5.24 -32.29
C ASP A 210 7.93 6.45 -32.07
N GLY A 211 8.21 6.80 -30.81
CA GLY A 211 9.01 7.95 -30.46
C GLY A 211 8.20 9.24 -30.28
N ILE A 212 8.94 10.35 -30.19
CA ILE A 212 8.42 11.71 -30.23
C ILE A 212 8.85 12.29 -31.56
N ALA A 213 7.89 12.76 -32.36
CA ALA A 213 8.14 13.34 -33.66
C ALA A 213 7.67 14.80 -33.70
N PHE A 214 8.51 15.67 -34.25
CA PHE A 214 8.23 17.10 -34.44
C PHE A 214 7.97 17.37 -35.92
N GLY A 215 6.88 18.07 -36.21
CA GLY A 215 6.48 18.48 -37.55
C GLY A 215 6.91 19.92 -37.89
N ASP A 216 6.59 20.36 -39.09
CA ASP A 216 7.01 21.66 -39.63
C ASP A 216 6.34 22.86 -38.92
N GLU A 217 5.22 22.64 -38.23
CA GLU A 217 4.51 23.65 -37.44
C GLU A 217 4.94 23.62 -35.96
N ASN A 218 6.02 22.91 -35.61
CA ASN A 218 6.54 22.93 -34.25
C ASN A 218 7.07 24.32 -33.86
N ILE A 219 6.66 24.81 -32.69
CA ILE A 219 7.13 26.05 -32.08
C ILE A 219 8.14 25.71 -30.99
N ASP A 220 9.25 26.46 -30.96
CA ASP A 220 10.17 26.49 -29.82
C ASP A 220 9.60 27.50 -28.80
N PRO A 221 9.12 27.03 -27.63
CA PRO A 221 8.38 27.86 -26.67
C PRO A 221 9.25 28.90 -25.94
#